data_AF-A0A535EZ40-F1
#
_entry.id   AF-A0A535EZ40-F1
#
_cell.length_a   1.000
_cell.length_b   1.000
_cell.length_c   1.000
_cell.angle_alpha   90.00
_cell.angle_beta   90.00
_cell.angle_gamma   90.00
#
_symmetry.space_group_name_H-M   'P 1'
#
loop_
_entity.id
_entity.type
_entity.pdbx_description
1 polymer ?
#
loop_
_entity_poly.entity_id
_entity_poly.type
_entity_poly.pdbx_seq_one_letter_code
_entity_poly.pdbx_strand_id
1 'polypeptide(L)'
;MALSPTRVTRIVARVIAVVQVTLGILVWTGHWDQLIPIHIAVGVLLVVDLWAAVVLGLRAGAPVALAVLALVWSVGMPIFGLLQANLLPGSAHVVVQVLHLAVGLAAVGLVEGLARSSRRPEAVAS
;
A
#
# COMPACT_ATOMS: atom_id res chain seq x y z
N MET A 1 -17.26 -6.54 20.60
CA MET A 1 -15.84 -6.14 20.68
C MET A 1 -15.57 -5.19 19.51
N ALA A 2 -15.35 -3.89 19.76
CA ALA A 2 -15.10 -2.92 18.70
C ALA A 2 -13.70 -3.15 18.09
N LEU A 3 -13.57 -3.03 16.77
CA LEU A 3 -12.26 -3.09 16.10
C LEU A 3 -11.47 -1.82 16.41
N SER A 4 -10.20 -1.93 16.79
CA SER A 4 -9.34 -0.75 16.95
C SER A 4 -9.10 -0.08 15.58
N PRO A 5 -8.92 1.25 15.52
CA PRO A 5 -8.65 1.94 14.26
C PRO A 5 -7.44 1.37 13.49
N THR A 6 -6.37 1.00 14.19
CA THR A 6 -5.18 0.35 13.61
C THR A 6 -5.46 -1.05 13.05
N ARG A 7 -6.46 -1.75 13.58
CA ARG A 7 -6.90 -3.04 13.04
C ARG A 7 -7.75 -2.85 11.80
N VAL A 8 -8.56 -1.80 11.75
CA VAL A 8 -9.36 -1.44 10.58
C VAL A 8 -8.47 -1.15 9.39
N THR A 9 -7.44 -0.29 9.53
CA THR A 9 -6.54 0.03 8.41
C THR A 9 -5.86 -1.21 7.84
N ARG A 10 -5.37 -2.13 8.69
CA ARG A 10 -4.79 -3.40 8.21
C ARG A 10 -5.77 -4.27 7.41
N ILE A 11 -7.02 -4.37 7.87
CA ILE A 11 -8.04 -5.15 7.17
C ILE A 11 -8.35 -4.50 5.81
N VAL A 12 -8.52 -3.17 5.81
CA VAL A 12 -8.74 -2.38 4.59
C VAL A 12 -7.59 -2.57 3.60
N ALA A 13 -6.35 -2.38 4.03
CA ALA A 13 -5.16 -2.61 3.20
C ALA A 13 -5.12 -4.00 2.58
N ARG A 14 -5.48 -5.06 3.33
CA ARG A 14 -5.50 -6.44 2.81
C ARG A 14 -6.58 -6.65 1.76
N VAL A 15 -7.79 -6.12 2.00
CA VAL A 15 -8.88 -6.21 1.02
C VAL A 15 -8.49 -5.44 -0.25
N ILE A 16 -7.96 -4.23 -0.10
CA ILE A 16 -7.45 -3.43 -1.22
C ILE A 16 -6.33 -4.18 -1.95
N ALA A 17 -5.41 -4.84 -1.24
CA ALA A 17 -4.32 -5.60 -1.84
C ALA A 17 -4.84 -6.73 -2.72
N VAL A 18 -5.81 -7.51 -2.24
CA VAL A 18 -6.43 -8.58 -3.04
C VAL A 18 -7.07 -8.00 -4.31
N VAL A 19 -7.87 -6.94 -4.17
CA VAL A 19 -8.50 -6.27 -5.32
C VAL A 19 -7.44 -5.75 -6.30
N GLN A 20 -6.39 -5.09 -5.81
CA GLN A 20 -5.33 -4.52 -6.66
C GLN A 20 -4.52 -5.58 -7.39
N VAL A 21 -4.20 -6.69 -6.74
CA VAL A 21 -3.50 -7.80 -7.38
C VAL A 21 -4.39 -8.41 -8.46
N THR A 22 -5.68 -8.62 -8.19
CA THR A 22 -6.62 -9.13 -9.19
C THR A 22 -6.73 -8.18 -10.39
N LEU A 23 -6.97 -6.89 -10.16
CA LEU A 23 -7.04 -5.90 -11.23
C LEU A 23 -5.72 -5.79 -12.01
N GLY A 24 -4.59 -5.79 -11.30
CA GLY A 24 -3.26 -5.71 -11.89
C GLY A 24 -2.95 -6.91 -12.79
N ILE A 25 -3.32 -8.13 -12.39
CA ILE A 25 -3.16 -9.34 -13.22
C ILE A 25 -4.03 -9.26 -14.47
N LEU A 26 -5.30 -8.84 -14.33
CA LEU A 26 -6.20 -8.67 -15.48
C LEU A 26 -5.61 -7.69 -16.50
N VAL A 27 -5.12 -6.53 -16.05
CA VAL A 27 -4.47 -5.53 -16.91
C VAL A 27 -3.16 -6.08 -17.50
N TRP A 28 -2.31 -6.73 -16.70
CA TRP A 28 -1.02 -7.28 -17.14
C TRP A 28 -1.19 -8.23 -18.32
N THR A 29 -2.21 -9.08 -18.32
CA THR A 29 -2.47 -10.00 -19.44
C THR A 29 -2.86 -9.31 -20.76
N GLY A 30 -3.06 -8.00 -20.79
CA GLY A 30 -3.31 -7.21 -22.01
C GLY A 30 -4.73 -7.28 -22.56
N HIS A 31 -5.68 -7.81 -21.80
CA HIS A 31 -7.07 -7.99 -22.25
C HIS A 31 -8.08 -7.05 -21.58
N TRP A 32 -7.64 -6.25 -20.60
CA TRP A 32 -8.54 -5.54 -19.68
C TRP A 32 -8.11 -4.09 -19.40
N ASP A 33 -7.57 -3.39 -20.40
CA ASP A 33 -7.09 -2.00 -20.27
C ASP A 33 -8.17 -1.01 -19.80
N GLN A 34 -9.44 -1.30 -20.08
CA GLN A 34 -10.59 -0.53 -19.58
C GLN A 34 -10.69 -0.52 -18.05
N LEU A 35 -10.02 -1.45 -17.34
CA LEU A 35 -9.98 -1.50 -15.88
C LEU A 35 -8.87 -0.63 -15.27
N ILE A 36 -7.98 -0.05 -16.09
CA ILE A 36 -6.87 0.80 -15.61
C ILE A 36 -7.38 1.95 -14.71
N PRO A 37 -8.42 2.73 -15.07
CA PRO A 37 -8.91 3.79 -14.20
C PRO A 37 -9.38 3.28 -12.82
N ILE A 38 -9.98 2.08 -12.79
CA ILE A 38 -10.44 1.45 -11.55
C ILE A 38 -9.24 1.00 -10.70
N HIS A 39 -8.23 0.38 -11.33
CA HIS A 39 -6.98 0.01 -10.67
C HIS A 39 -6.28 1.22 -10.04
N ILE A 40 -6.23 2.35 -10.77
CA ILE A 40 -5.68 3.61 -10.25
C ILE A 40 -6.51 4.10 -9.07
N ALA A 41 -7.83 4.16 -9.20
CA ALA A 41 -8.72 4.64 -8.14
C ALA A 41 -8.58 3.82 -6.85
N VAL A 42 -8.57 2.49 -6.95
CA VAL A 42 -8.36 1.60 -5.80
C VAL A 42 -6.94 1.73 -5.24
N GLY A 43 -5.94 1.97 -6.08
CA GLY A 43 -4.58 2.29 -5.66
C GLY A 43 -4.50 3.58 -4.85
N VAL A 44 -5.26 4.61 -5.23
CA VAL A 44 -5.38 5.86 -4.45
C VAL A 44 -6.05 5.60 -3.10
N LEU A 45 -7.02 4.70 -3.00
CA LEU A 45 -7.59 4.30 -1.70
C LEU A 45 -6.54 3.66 -0.79
N LEU A 46 -5.59 2.89 -1.34
CA LEU A 46 -4.45 2.36 -0.57
C LEU A 46 -3.55 3.47 -0.05
N VAL A 47 -3.30 4.52 -0.84
CA VAL A 47 -2.53 5.70 -0.41
C VAL A 47 -3.21 6.39 0.77
N VAL A 48 -4.52 6.59 0.69
CA VAL A 48 -5.32 7.21 1.78
C VAL A 48 -5.27 6.34 3.04
N ASP A 49 -5.44 5.02 2.91
CA ASP A 49 -5.33 4.08 4.04
C ASP A 49 -3.92 4.09 4.67
N LEU A 50 -2.87 4.17 3.84
CA LEU A 50 -1.49 4.29 4.32
C LEU A 50 -1.26 5.61 5.09
N TRP A 51 -1.84 6.74 4.65
CA TRP A 51 -1.80 7.99 5.42
C TRP A 51 -2.53 7.87 6.75
N ALA A 52 -3.69 7.22 6.78
CA ALA A 52 -4.40 6.93 8.03
C ALA A 52 -3.55 6.05 8.96
N ALA A 53 -2.90 5.01 8.43
CA ALA A 53 -1.99 4.15 9.18
C ALA A 53 -0.77 4.91 9.74
N VAL A 54 -0.23 5.87 8.98
CA VAL A 54 0.85 6.77 9.46
C VAL A 54 0.40 7.57 10.66
N VAL A 55 -0.74 8.27 10.57
CA VAL A 55 -1.26 9.10 11.66
C VAL A 55 -1.56 8.25 12.90
N LEU A 56 -2.24 7.12 12.72
CA LEU A 56 -2.59 6.22 13.82
C LEU A 56 -1.35 5.56 14.44
N GLY A 57 -0.39 5.15 13.62
CA GLY A 57 0.86 4.56 14.07
C GLY A 57 1.69 5.55 14.88
N LEU A 58 1.88 6.77 14.40
CA LEU A 58 2.59 7.83 15.13
C LEU A 58 1.92 8.14 16.48
N ARG A 59 0.59 8.27 16.51
CA ARG A 59 -0.16 8.47 17.76
C ARG A 59 -0.01 7.31 18.73
N ALA A 60 0.19 6.10 18.23
CA ALA A 60 0.42 4.90 19.01
C ALA A 60 1.92 4.61 19.25
N GLY A 61 2.82 5.55 18.96
CA GLY A 61 4.24 5.47 19.28
C GLY A 61 5.09 4.66 18.29
N ALA A 62 4.63 4.45 17.06
CA ALA A 62 5.44 3.86 16.00
C ALA A 62 6.66 4.75 15.66
N PRO A 63 7.79 4.17 15.18
CA PRO A 63 8.98 4.94 14.84
C PRO A 63 8.73 5.99 13.75
N VAL A 64 9.19 7.22 13.97
CA VAL A 64 9.08 8.32 13.00
C VAL A 64 9.73 7.96 11.66
N ALA A 65 10.88 7.26 11.69
CA ALA A 65 11.55 6.83 10.46
C ALA A 65 10.66 5.93 9.58
N LEU A 66 9.87 5.04 10.19
CA LEU A 66 8.93 4.18 9.47
C LEU A 66 7.76 4.98 8.89
N ALA A 67 7.26 5.97 9.63
CA ALA A 67 6.23 6.88 9.14
C ALA A 67 6.70 7.73 7.95
N VAL A 68 7.94 8.25 8.02
CA VAL A 68 8.55 9.00 6.91
C VAL A 68 8.73 8.10 5.69
N LEU A 69 9.25 6.88 5.87
CA LEU A 69 9.34 5.89 4.79
C LEU A 69 7.97 5.64 4.15
N ALA A 70 6.94 5.42 4.96
CA ALA A 70 5.58 5.21 4.49
C ALA A 70 5.02 6.42 3.70
N LEU A 71 5.26 7.64 4.15
CA LEU A 71 4.84 8.85 3.43
C LEU A 71 5.57 9.00 2.09
N VAL A 72 6.89 8.83 2.05
CA VAL A 72 7.66 8.87 0.80
C VAL A 72 7.17 7.79 -0.16
N TRP A 73 6.94 6.58 0.34
CA TRP A 73 6.43 5.46 -0.46
C TRP A 73 5.02 5.74 -1.00
N SER A 74 4.16 6.38 -0.21
CA SER A 74 2.78 6.71 -0.58
C SER A 74 2.69 7.68 -1.77
N VAL A 75 3.73 8.48 -2.01
CA VAL A 75 3.85 9.39 -3.15
C VAL A 75 4.61 8.73 -4.30
N GLY A 76 5.71 8.03 -4.01
CA GLY A 76 6.54 7.38 -5.02
C GLY A 76 5.82 6.25 -5.76
N MET A 77 5.02 5.45 -5.05
CA MET A 77 4.28 4.33 -5.63
C MET A 77 3.30 4.74 -6.74
N PRO A 78 2.37 5.71 -6.53
CA PRO A 78 1.44 6.11 -7.60
C PRO A 78 2.16 6.80 -8.75
N ILE A 79 3.22 7.58 -8.50
CA ILE A 79 4.03 8.17 -9.57
C ILE A 79 4.64 7.06 -10.44
N PHE A 80 5.26 6.05 -9.81
CA PHE A 80 5.83 4.91 -10.54
C PHE A 80 4.78 4.15 -11.34
N GLY A 81 3.58 3.93 -10.77
CA GLY A 81 2.47 3.28 -11.47
C GLY A 81 1.97 4.05 -12.69
N LEU A 82 1.80 5.38 -12.57
CA LEU A 82 1.36 6.22 -13.68
C LEU A 82 2.39 6.29 -14.82
N LEU A 83 3.69 6.23 -14.48
CA LEU A 83 4.76 6.22 -15.47
C LEU A 83 5.03 4.83 -16.06
N GLN A 84 4.55 3.75 -15.43
CA GLN A 84 4.85 2.36 -15.77
C GLN A 84 4.79 2.10 -17.28
N ALA A 85 3.70 2.47 -17.95
CA ALA A 85 3.44 2.16 -19.36
C ALA A 85 4.54 2.68 -20.32
N ASN A 86 5.30 3.71 -19.90
CA ASN A 86 6.36 4.32 -20.69
C ASN A 86 7.76 3.84 -20.30
N LEU A 87 7.88 2.97 -19.30
CA LEU A 87 9.15 2.44 -18.83
C LEU A 87 9.46 1.10 -19.48
N LEU A 88 10.62 1.02 -20.12
CA LEU A 88 11.15 -0.20 -20.78
C LEU A 88 10.11 -0.93 -21.65
N PRO A 89 9.44 -0.25 -22.62
CA PRO A 89 8.43 -0.89 -23.45
C PRO A 89 9.02 -2.06 -24.25
N GLY A 90 8.19 -3.07 -24.55
CA GLY A 90 8.60 -4.28 -25.25
C GLY A 90 8.87 -5.46 -24.31
N SER A 91 9.80 -6.35 -24.67
CA SER A 91 10.05 -7.61 -23.93
C SER A 91 10.55 -7.39 -22.49
N ALA A 92 11.26 -6.29 -22.24
CA ALA A 92 11.75 -5.94 -20.91
C ALA A 92 10.67 -5.35 -19.98
N HIS A 93 9.49 -4.99 -20.51
CA HIS A 93 8.45 -4.30 -19.74
C HIS A 93 7.93 -5.14 -18.57
N VAL A 94 7.99 -6.46 -18.68
CA VAL A 94 7.64 -7.41 -17.62
C VAL A 94 8.39 -7.13 -16.31
N VAL A 95 9.64 -6.65 -16.39
CA VAL A 95 10.43 -6.28 -15.20
C VAL A 95 9.78 -5.11 -14.47
N VAL A 96 9.31 -4.09 -15.19
CA VAL A 96 8.62 -2.94 -14.62
C VAL A 96 7.30 -3.37 -13.97
N GLN A 97 6.55 -4.26 -14.61
CA GLN A 97 5.30 -4.80 -14.08
C GLN A 97 5.51 -5.58 -12.78
N VAL A 98 6.54 -6.45 -12.72
CA VAL A 98 6.94 -7.15 -11.48
C VAL A 98 7.35 -6.17 -10.39
N LEU A 99 8.15 -5.16 -10.73
CA LEU A 99 8.57 -4.13 -9.77
C LEU A 99 7.37 -3.34 -9.25
N HIS A 100 6.40 -3.00 -10.09
CA HIS A 100 5.20 -2.28 -9.67
C HIS A 100 4.36 -3.10 -8.70
N LEU A 101 4.17 -4.39 -8.98
CA LEU A 101 3.54 -5.31 -8.05
C LEU A 101 4.28 -5.34 -6.71
N ALA A 102 5.62 -5.47 -6.72
CA ALA A 102 6.42 -5.47 -5.49
C ALA A 102 6.31 -4.16 -4.71
N VAL A 103 6.30 -3.01 -5.40
CA VAL A 103 6.13 -1.68 -4.80
C VAL A 103 4.74 -1.53 -4.16
N GLY A 104 3.69 -2.03 -4.81
CA GLY A 104 2.34 -2.07 -4.25
C GLY A 104 2.25 -2.95 -3.00
N LEU A 105 2.84 -4.15 -3.03
CA LEU A 105 2.89 -5.05 -1.86
C LEU A 105 3.70 -4.46 -0.71
N ALA A 106 4.78 -3.73 -0.99
CA ALA A 106 5.56 -3.02 0.02
C ALA A 106 4.72 -1.93 0.73
N ALA A 107 3.82 -1.23 0.02
CA ALA A 107 2.90 -0.28 0.64
C ALA A 107 1.98 -0.95 1.68
N VAL A 108 1.46 -2.15 1.37
CA VAL A 108 0.68 -2.97 2.32
C VAL A 108 1.55 -3.40 3.51
N GLY A 109 2.79 -3.81 3.24
CA GLY A 109 3.76 -4.14 4.27
C GLY A 109 4.06 -2.98 5.24
N LEU A 110 4.05 -1.74 4.74
CA LEU A 110 4.21 -0.54 5.55
C LEU A 110 3.00 -0.28 6.46
N VAL A 111 1.77 -0.50 6.00
CA VAL A 111 0.57 -0.47 6.87
C VAL A 111 0.71 -1.48 8.02
N GLU A 112 1.11 -2.70 7.69
CA GLU A 112 1.34 -3.77 8.68
C GLU A 112 2.48 -3.46 9.65
N GLY A 113 3.55 -2.84 9.15
CA GLY A 113 4.71 -2.42 9.96
C GLY A 113 4.35 -1.32 10.95
N LEU A 114 3.64 -0.28 10.52
CA LEU A 114 3.21 0.83 11.37
C LEU A 114 2.31 0.33 12.52
N ALA A 115 1.37 -0.56 12.23
CA ALA A 115 0.48 -1.10 13.24
C ALA A 115 1.19 -2.04 14.22
N ARG A 116 2.19 -2.83 13.78
CA ARG A 116 2.96 -3.74 14.66
C ARG A 116 3.99 -3.03 15.52
N SER A 117 4.58 -1.95 15.02
CA SER A 117 5.63 -1.17 15.71
C SER A 117 5.07 -0.11 16.65
N SER A 118 3.76 0.12 16.61
CA SER A 118 3.05 0.90 17.61
C SER A 118 3.25 0.26 18.99
N ARG A 119 3.60 1.04 20.01
CA ARG A 119 3.84 0.51 21.36
C ARG A 119 2.56 -0.20 21.82
N ARG A 120 2.68 -1.47 22.23
CA ARG A 120 1.67 -2.02 23.16
C ARG A 120 1.74 -1.14 24.41
N PRO A 121 0.61 -0.75 25.01
CA PRO A 121 0.63 -0.13 26.33
C PRO A 121 1.53 -1.02 27.19
N GLU A 122 2.65 -0.48 27.67
CA GLU A 122 3.39 -1.13 28.74
C GLU A 122 2.34 -1.43 29.80
N ALA A 123 2.27 -2.68 30.23
CA ALA A 123 1.57 -3.05 31.44
C ALA A 123 2.29 -2.33 32.59
N VAL A 124 2.00 -1.03 32.75
CA VAL A 124 2.33 -0.25 33.94
C VAL A 124 1.33 -0.70 34.99
N ALA A 125 1.62 -1.83 35.62
CA ALA A 125 1.24 -2.22 36.99
C ALA A 125 1.38 -3.74 37.15
N SER A 126 2.50 -4.20 37.69
CA SER A 126 2.59 -4.91 38.98
C SER A 126 4.05 -5.16 39.33
#